data_AF-A0A0K6GN65-F1
#
_entry.id   AF-A0A0K6GN65-F1
#
_cell.length_a   1.000
_cell.length_b   1.000
_cell.length_c   1.000
_cell.angle_alpha   90.00
_cell.angle_beta   90.00
_cell.angle_gamma   90.00
#
_symmetry.space_group_name_H-M   'P 1'
#
loop_
_entity.id
_entity.type
_entity.pdbx_description
1 polymer ?
#
loop_
_entity_poly.entity_id
_entity_poly.type
_entity_poly.pdbx_seq_one_letter_code
_entity_poly.pdbx_strand_id
1 'polypeptide(L)'
;MILLTLNFYKLAFGNVITNISGILYTIVATSFIYEYTKSATLAAIVALVRTIAKIISGLQLPFYTERFDITRLISSFYLFQVLLLSFFIVYFKLIELNTFTTTFIYLFVFFISYIEGIILPCRNSLVPKVVTHTQLFRANNIISFLEQTVSLLSWGMGGLLVVYFDKLWILVGITFSYLFPALLFKSMNIKIDKMKHKKKKIFRLDGWRVVKSNPFLLKMLIVDIIEGIASGIWIGGITLAFVREVLHKGENWWGYINTSYYLGTILSSSVLIIISSIIRRKLVISMSLGSLGVSVFVFIFGLNKIPLMSLILVFVLGLFYQLRDSAQRTLLQLHVKDDDLTAFYGFYSSINSVVFGFSIFLMGTISDLLGPQNIYLLASLMTLVSSILIFVALKNLKIEFNVNKTI
;
A
#
# COMPACT_ATOMS: atom_id res chain seq x y z
N MET A 1 29.13 6.38 -4.10
CA MET A 1 27.71 6.23 -3.72
C MET A 1 27.00 7.53 -4.07
N ILE A 2 26.17 7.56 -5.12
CA ILE A 2 25.52 8.81 -5.54
C ILE A 2 24.40 9.11 -4.54
N LEU A 3 24.56 10.18 -3.76
CA LEU A 3 23.53 10.71 -2.86
C LEU A 3 22.27 11.08 -3.66
N LEU A 4 21.10 10.83 -3.08
CA LEU A 4 19.83 11.26 -3.68
C LEU A 4 19.57 12.74 -3.38
N THR A 5 18.57 13.33 -4.04
CA THR A 5 18.28 14.76 -3.87
C THR A 5 17.73 15.05 -2.48
N LEU A 6 17.90 16.29 -1.99
CA LEU A 6 17.28 16.72 -0.74
C LEU A 6 15.74 16.56 -0.76
N ASN A 7 15.11 16.82 -1.91
CA ASN A 7 13.67 16.62 -2.09
C ASN A 7 13.25 15.15 -1.95
N PHE A 8 14.09 14.21 -2.40
CA PHE A 8 13.86 12.78 -2.16
C PHE A 8 13.86 12.46 -0.66
N TYR A 9 14.86 12.95 0.09
CA TYR A 9 14.91 12.70 1.54
C TYR A 9 13.71 13.31 2.27
N LYS A 10 13.30 14.54 1.92
CA LYS A 10 12.08 15.15 2.46
C LYS A 10 10.84 14.28 2.19
N LEU A 11 10.73 13.68 0.99
CA LEU A 11 9.63 12.79 0.63
C LEU A 11 9.68 11.49 1.44
N ALA A 12 10.85 10.89 1.56
CA ALA A 12 11.05 9.63 2.30
C ALA A 12 10.79 9.78 3.80
N PHE A 13 11.30 10.84 4.44
CA PHE A 13 11.01 11.13 5.85
C PHE A 13 9.55 11.49 6.09
N GLY A 14 8.96 12.31 5.20
CA GLY A 14 7.53 12.59 5.24
C GLY A 14 6.71 11.30 5.17
N ASN A 15 7.12 10.34 4.33
CA ASN A 15 6.48 9.03 4.22
C ASN A 15 6.50 8.25 5.54
N VAL A 16 7.70 8.10 6.13
CA VAL A 16 7.91 7.37 7.39
C VAL A 16 6.97 7.87 8.47
N ILE A 17 6.95 9.19 8.71
CA ILE A 17 6.11 9.79 9.75
C ILE A 17 4.64 9.47 9.47
N THR A 18 4.20 9.69 8.23
CA THR A 18 2.77 9.56 7.88
C THR A 18 2.29 8.11 7.91
N ASN A 19 3.17 7.14 7.62
CA ASN A 19 2.83 5.73 7.71
C ASN A 19 2.73 5.27 9.17
N ILE A 20 3.64 5.72 10.05
CA ILE A 20 3.53 5.48 11.50
C ILE A 20 2.19 6.02 12.00
N SER A 21 1.91 7.29 11.70
CA SER A 21 0.70 8.00 12.13
C SER A 21 -0.58 7.34 11.62
N GLY A 22 -0.61 6.95 10.34
CA GLY A 22 -1.76 6.27 9.73
C GLY A 22 -2.02 4.87 10.31
N ILE A 23 -0.97 4.09 10.57
CA ILE A 23 -1.11 2.76 11.19
C ILE A 23 -1.61 2.90 12.63
N LEU A 24 -0.95 3.73 13.45
CA LEU A 24 -1.36 3.95 14.85
C LEU A 24 -2.79 4.51 14.94
N TYR A 25 -3.15 5.44 14.05
CA TYR A 25 -4.51 5.96 13.94
C TYR A 25 -5.54 4.84 13.72
N THR A 26 -5.22 3.90 12.83
CA THR A 26 -6.08 2.76 12.53
C THR A 26 -6.29 1.89 13.76
N ILE A 27 -5.20 1.57 14.47
CA ILE A 27 -5.23 0.74 15.67
C ILE A 27 -6.09 1.43 16.76
N VAL A 28 -5.88 2.73 16.97
CA VAL A 28 -6.66 3.51 17.95
C VAL A 28 -8.14 3.56 17.57
N ALA A 29 -8.48 3.86 16.32
CA ALA A 29 -9.86 3.95 15.87
C ALA A 29 -10.59 2.60 16.00
N THR A 30 -9.97 1.51 15.55
CA THR A 30 -10.51 0.15 15.68
C THR A 30 -10.68 -0.23 17.16
N SER A 31 -9.70 0.11 18.00
CA SER A 31 -9.76 -0.19 19.43
C SER A 31 -10.84 0.61 20.18
N PHE A 32 -11.09 1.88 19.82
CA PHE A 32 -12.20 2.65 20.38
C PHE A 32 -13.54 2.00 20.05
N ILE A 33 -13.79 1.69 18.77
CA ILE A 33 -15.04 1.04 18.37
C ILE A 33 -15.23 -0.28 19.12
N TYR A 34 -14.19 -1.12 19.21
CA TYR A 34 -14.29 -2.39 19.93
C TYR A 34 -14.55 -2.19 21.43
N GLU A 35 -13.88 -1.24 22.07
CA GLU A 35 -14.06 -1.00 23.51
C GLU A 35 -15.49 -0.58 23.86
N TYR A 36 -16.10 0.31 23.04
CA TYR A 36 -17.45 0.81 23.27
C TYR A 36 -18.55 -0.17 22.89
N THR A 37 -18.36 -0.88 21.78
CA THR A 37 -19.42 -1.73 21.22
C THR A 37 -19.29 -3.19 21.65
N LYS A 38 -18.11 -3.60 22.14
CA LYS A 38 -17.71 -5.00 22.36
C LYS A 38 -17.92 -5.90 21.13
N SER A 39 -18.01 -5.32 19.93
CA SER A 39 -18.30 -6.02 18.68
C SER A 39 -17.10 -6.00 17.75
N ALA A 40 -16.56 -7.19 17.46
CA ALA A 40 -15.50 -7.36 16.47
C ALA A 40 -15.96 -6.96 15.07
N THR A 41 -17.24 -7.21 14.73
CA THR A 41 -17.83 -6.82 13.45
C THR A 41 -17.83 -5.32 13.26
N LEU A 42 -18.27 -4.56 14.27
CA LEU A 42 -18.25 -3.10 14.21
C LEU A 42 -16.80 -2.58 14.14
N ALA A 43 -15.87 -3.17 14.89
CA ALA A 43 -14.46 -2.82 14.78
C ALA A 43 -13.88 -3.07 13.37
N ALA A 44 -14.29 -4.14 12.70
CA ALA A 44 -13.88 -4.46 11.33
C ALA A 44 -14.45 -3.49 10.27
N ILE A 45 -15.64 -2.89 10.52
CA ILE A 45 -16.22 -1.86 9.65
C ILE A 45 -15.28 -0.66 9.49
N VAL A 46 -14.39 -0.38 10.47
CA VAL A 46 -13.35 0.65 10.31
C VAL A 46 -12.56 0.43 9.02
N ALA A 47 -12.04 -0.78 8.76
CA ALA A 47 -11.28 -1.06 7.55
C ALA A 47 -12.10 -0.85 6.26
N LEU A 48 -13.40 -1.19 6.29
CA LEU A 48 -14.33 -0.98 5.18
C LEU A 48 -14.56 0.51 4.91
N VAL A 49 -14.82 1.31 5.96
CA VAL A 49 -14.98 2.77 5.86
C VAL A 49 -13.73 3.41 5.26
N ARG A 50 -12.54 2.99 5.70
CA ARG A 50 -11.27 3.47 5.14
C ARG A 50 -11.13 3.14 3.66
N THR A 51 -11.50 1.92 3.27
CA THR A 51 -11.42 1.46 1.88
C THR A 51 -12.35 2.26 0.98
N ILE A 52 -13.61 2.45 1.39
CA ILE A 52 -14.58 3.28 0.67
C ILE A 52 -14.08 4.72 0.52
N ALA A 53 -13.57 5.31 1.61
CA ALA A 53 -13.03 6.66 1.58
C ALA A 53 -11.89 6.82 0.58
N LYS A 54 -10.95 5.86 0.53
CA LYS A 54 -9.83 5.84 -0.43
C LYS A 54 -10.28 5.63 -1.87
N ILE A 55 -11.31 4.81 -2.12
CA ILE A 55 -11.89 4.64 -3.46
C ILE A 55 -12.45 5.97 -3.97
N ILE A 56 -13.30 6.62 -3.16
CA ILE A 56 -13.94 7.90 -3.50
C ILE A 56 -12.88 8.96 -3.76
N SER A 57 -11.87 9.04 -2.89
CA SER A 57 -10.88 10.10 -2.96
C SER A 57 -9.91 9.93 -4.14
N GLY A 58 -9.56 8.69 -4.51
CA GLY A 58 -8.78 8.41 -5.72
C GLY A 58 -9.50 8.82 -7.03
N LEU A 59 -10.85 8.66 -7.08
CA LEU A 59 -11.67 9.11 -8.22
C LEU A 59 -11.83 10.64 -8.30
N GLN A 60 -11.64 11.34 -7.18
CA GLN A 60 -11.71 12.80 -7.07
C GLN A 60 -10.33 13.47 -7.14
N LEU A 61 -9.24 12.69 -7.12
CA LEU A 61 -7.88 13.22 -7.18
C LEU A 61 -7.61 14.19 -8.36
N PRO A 62 -8.07 13.92 -9.61
CA PRO A 62 -7.87 14.86 -10.72
C PRO A 62 -8.46 16.25 -10.44
N PHE A 63 -9.62 16.31 -9.76
CA PHE A 63 -10.28 17.57 -9.42
C PHE A 63 -9.41 18.48 -8.55
N TYR A 64 -8.68 17.91 -7.60
CA TYR A 64 -7.78 18.67 -6.73
C TYR A 64 -6.49 19.07 -7.44
N THR A 65 -5.89 18.14 -8.17
CA THR A 65 -4.56 18.29 -8.78
C THR A 65 -4.54 19.19 -10.03
N GLU A 66 -5.70 19.46 -10.62
CA GLU A 66 -5.85 20.49 -11.66
C GLU A 66 -5.83 21.92 -11.09
N ARG A 67 -6.17 22.09 -9.80
CA ARG A 67 -6.34 23.41 -9.16
C ARG A 67 -5.14 23.81 -8.31
N PHE A 68 -4.52 22.84 -7.67
CA PHE A 68 -3.47 23.05 -6.68
C PHE A 68 -2.19 22.32 -7.06
N ASP A 69 -1.04 22.94 -6.77
CA ASP A 69 0.25 22.29 -6.91
C ASP A 69 0.35 21.11 -5.94
N ILE A 70 0.89 19.97 -6.38
CA ILE A 70 0.85 18.71 -5.63
C ILE A 70 1.48 18.84 -4.24
N THR A 71 2.63 19.52 -4.12
CA THR A 71 3.33 19.68 -2.82
C THR A 71 2.55 20.55 -1.84
N ARG A 72 1.90 21.61 -2.33
CA ARG A 72 1.01 22.48 -1.55
C ARG A 72 -0.27 21.75 -1.17
N LEU A 73 -0.85 20.98 -2.09
CA LEU A 73 -2.03 20.17 -1.85
C LEU A 73 -1.79 19.17 -0.70
N ILE A 74 -0.69 18.42 -0.77
CA ILE A 74 -0.28 17.48 0.29
C ILE A 74 -0.11 18.20 1.63
N SER A 75 0.61 19.34 1.65
CA SER A 75 0.84 20.12 2.87
C SER A 75 -0.48 20.62 3.49
N SER A 76 -1.37 21.20 2.69
CA SER A 76 -2.68 21.68 3.15
C SER A 76 -3.55 20.54 3.70
N PHE A 77 -3.50 19.36 3.09
CA PHE A 77 -4.24 18.20 3.57
C PHE A 77 -3.71 17.66 4.90
N TYR A 78 -2.39 17.66 5.13
CA TYR A 78 -1.85 17.33 6.46
C TYR A 78 -2.27 18.35 7.52
N LEU A 79 -2.23 19.64 7.21
CA LEU A 79 -2.74 20.68 8.14
C LEU A 79 -4.24 20.50 8.41
N PHE A 80 -5.01 20.09 7.40
CA PHE A 80 -6.41 19.78 7.59
C PHE A 80 -6.63 18.53 8.46
N GLN A 81 -5.80 17.48 8.32
CA GLN A 81 -5.82 16.34 9.25
C GLN A 81 -5.50 16.75 10.69
N VAL A 82 -4.55 17.68 10.90
CA VAL A 82 -4.26 18.24 12.23
C VAL A 82 -5.50 18.89 12.84
N LEU A 83 -6.19 19.75 12.07
CA LEU A 83 -7.40 20.42 12.52
C LEU A 83 -8.52 19.40 12.83
N LEU A 84 -8.70 18.43 11.95
CA LEU A 84 -9.76 17.43 12.04
C LEU A 84 -9.55 16.48 13.23
N LEU A 85 -8.32 16.04 13.49
CA LEU A 85 -7.98 15.27 14.68
C LEU A 85 -8.02 16.10 15.97
N SER A 86 -7.59 17.36 15.94
CA SER A 86 -7.70 18.25 17.11
C SER A 86 -9.18 18.44 17.50
N PHE A 87 -10.04 18.67 16.51
CA PHE A 87 -11.48 18.76 16.72
C PHE A 87 -12.04 17.44 17.29
N PHE A 88 -11.62 16.30 16.76
CA PHE A 88 -12.02 15.00 17.29
C PHE A 88 -11.64 14.81 18.77
N ILE A 89 -10.40 15.14 19.14
CA ILE A 89 -9.90 15.01 20.52
C ILE A 89 -10.72 15.88 21.47
N VAL A 90 -10.98 17.14 21.09
CA VAL A 90 -11.80 18.06 21.90
C VAL A 90 -13.25 17.56 22.00
N TYR A 91 -13.85 17.17 20.88
CA TYR A 91 -15.21 16.61 20.83
C TYR A 91 -15.35 15.40 21.75
N PHE A 92 -14.40 14.46 21.68
CA PHE A 92 -14.43 13.23 22.47
C PHE A 92 -14.28 13.49 23.97
N LYS A 93 -13.54 14.53 24.37
CA LYS A 93 -13.38 14.90 25.78
C LYS A 93 -14.62 15.59 26.37
N LEU A 94 -15.42 16.27 25.53
CA LEU A 94 -16.55 17.09 25.98
C LEU A 94 -17.88 16.33 26.06
N ILE A 95 -18.01 15.17 25.41
CA ILE A 95 -19.29 14.47 25.28
C ILE A 95 -19.28 13.17 26.08
N GLU A 96 -20.33 12.98 26.89
CA GLU A 96 -20.60 11.72 27.57
C GLU A 96 -20.91 10.61 26.54
N LEU A 97 -20.23 9.48 26.71
CA LEU A 97 -20.13 8.40 25.73
C LEU A 97 -21.49 7.73 25.48
N ASN A 98 -22.00 7.85 24.25
CA ASN A 98 -23.28 7.27 23.84
C ASN A 98 -23.19 6.67 22.42
N THR A 99 -24.29 6.12 21.90
CA THR A 99 -24.33 5.49 20.57
C THR A 99 -23.99 6.47 19.44
N PHE A 100 -24.25 7.77 19.60
CA PHE A 100 -23.85 8.80 18.65
C PHE A 100 -22.31 8.86 18.49
N THR A 101 -21.55 8.61 19.55
CA THR A 101 -20.07 8.61 19.52
C THR A 101 -19.49 7.63 18.50
N THR A 102 -20.09 6.45 18.32
CA THR A 102 -19.60 5.42 17.37
C THR A 102 -19.74 5.89 15.92
N THR A 103 -20.88 6.49 15.56
CA THR A 103 -21.10 7.09 14.24
C THR A 103 -20.12 8.21 13.95
N PHE A 104 -19.84 9.06 14.95
CA PHE A 104 -18.83 10.11 14.83
C PHE A 104 -17.45 9.51 14.55
N ILE A 105 -17.01 8.47 15.26
CA ILE A 105 -15.72 7.80 15.01
C ILE A 105 -15.62 7.33 13.55
N TYR A 106 -16.66 6.69 13.00
CA TYR A 106 -16.65 6.29 11.59
C TYR A 106 -16.56 7.48 10.63
N LEU A 107 -17.22 8.59 10.93
CA LEU A 107 -17.13 9.80 10.12
C LEU A 107 -15.69 10.36 10.12
N PHE A 108 -15.02 10.36 11.27
CA PHE A 108 -13.61 10.74 11.36
C PHE A 108 -12.70 9.78 10.58
N VAL A 109 -12.90 8.47 10.72
CA VAL A 109 -12.21 7.42 9.93
C VAL A 109 -12.35 7.66 8.45
N PHE A 110 -13.57 8.00 8.01
CA PHE A 110 -13.85 8.33 6.63
C PHE A 110 -13.04 9.54 6.17
N PHE A 111 -13.12 10.69 6.85
CA PHE A 111 -12.44 11.90 6.39
C PHE A 111 -10.91 11.81 6.44
N ILE A 112 -10.34 11.21 7.49
CA ILE A 112 -8.89 11.00 7.56
C ILE A 112 -8.42 10.09 6.43
N SER A 113 -9.12 8.99 6.17
CA SER A 113 -8.75 8.03 5.11
C SER A 113 -9.02 8.55 3.70
N TYR A 114 -10.03 9.41 3.55
CA TYR A 114 -10.30 10.14 2.33
C TYR A 114 -9.09 11.00 1.96
N ILE A 115 -8.56 11.76 2.93
CA ILE A 115 -7.37 12.59 2.75
C ILE A 115 -6.14 11.72 2.44
N GLU A 116 -5.92 10.62 3.16
CA GLU A 116 -4.85 9.66 2.86
C GLU A 116 -4.92 9.15 1.41
N GLY A 117 -6.11 8.86 0.91
CA GLY A 117 -6.31 8.36 -0.46
C GLY A 117 -6.05 9.42 -1.55
N ILE A 118 -6.05 10.71 -1.23
CA ILE A 118 -5.56 11.77 -2.14
C ILE A 118 -4.03 11.89 -2.05
N ILE A 119 -3.51 11.87 -0.82
CA ILE A 119 -2.09 12.09 -0.53
C ILE A 119 -1.22 10.97 -1.12
N LEU A 120 -1.60 9.70 -0.96
CA LEU A 120 -0.76 8.57 -1.36
C LEU A 120 -0.46 8.55 -2.88
N PRO A 121 -1.46 8.68 -3.78
CA PRO A 121 -1.21 8.82 -5.21
C PRO A 121 -0.32 10.02 -5.56
N CYS A 122 -0.55 11.17 -4.92
CA CYS A 122 0.28 12.36 -5.10
C CYS A 122 1.74 12.10 -4.71
N ARG A 123 1.97 11.43 -3.58
CA ARG A 123 3.33 11.12 -3.11
C ARG A 123 4.03 10.15 -4.06
N ASN A 124 3.32 9.16 -4.58
CA ASN A 124 3.86 8.21 -5.54
C ASN A 124 4.20 8.86 -6.89
N SER A 125 3.43 9.87 -7.33
CA SER A 125 3.73 10.62 -8.56
C SER A 125 4.90 11.60 -8.42
N LEU A 126 5.29 11.96 -7.19
CA LEU A 126 6.46 12.81 -6.93
C LEU A 126 7.79 12.06 -6.98
N VAL A 127 7.82 10.74 -6.70
CA VAL A 127 9.06 9.94 -6.67
C VAL A 127 9.88 10.09 -7.96
N PRO A 128 9.35 9.86 -9.17
CA PRO A 128 10.11 10.03 -10.41
C PRO A 128 10.51 11.49 -10.70
N LYS A 129 9.89 12.48 -10.04
CA LYS A 129 10.20 13.91 -10.20
C LYS A 129 11.34 14.40 -9.31
N VAL A 130 11.73 13.61 -8.30
CA VAL A 130 12.79 13.98 -7.35
C VAL A 130 14.06 13.13 -7.51
N VAL A 131 14.08 12.17 -8.43
CA VAL A 131 15.24 11.33 -8.74
C VAL A 131 15.36 11.12 -10.25
N THR A 132 16.57 10.81 -10.73
CA THR A 132 16.75 10.46 -12.14
C THR A 132 16.17 9.08 -12.46
N HIS A 133 15.80 8.82 -13.71
CA HIS A 133 15.36 7.49 -14.18
C HIS A 133 16.34 6.36 -13.78
N THR A 134 17.65 6.65 -13.79
CA THR A 134 18.69 5.67 -13.44
C THR A 134 18.74 5.33 -11.94
N GLN A 135 18.24 6.24 -11.10
CA GLN A 135 18.17 6.09 -9.64
C GLN A 135 16.80 5.60 -9.17
N LEU A 136 15.78 5.62 -10.03
CA LEU A 136 14.38 5.35 -9.68
C LEU A 136 14.18 4.02 -8.97
N PHE A 137 14.76 2.93 -9.48
CA PHE A 137 14.69 1.62 -8.84
C PHE A 137 15.29 1.65 -7.42
N ARG A 138 16.45 2.29 -7.24
CA ARG A 138 17.10 2.42 -5.93
C ARG A 138 16.25 3.26 -4.97
N ALA A 139 15.69 4.36 -5.46
CA ALA A 139 14.83 5.27 -4.71
C ALA A 139 13.56 4.57 -4.20
N ASN A 140 12.90 3.79 -5.06
CA ASN A 140 11.75 2.96 -4.68
C ASN A 140 12.11 1.95 -3.59
N ASN A 141 13.25 1.27 -3.70
CA ASN A 141 13.66 0.30 -2.68
C ASN A 141 14.05 0.95 -1.34
N ILE A 142 14.60 2.17 -1.34
CA ILE A 142 14.81 2.93 -0.08
C ILE A 142 13.47 3.25 0.57
N ILE A 143 12.50 3.70 -0.23
CA ILE A 143 11.13 3.94 0.27
C ILE A 143 10.55 2.65 0.82
N SER A 144 10.59 1.54 0.08
CA SER A 144 10.07 0.25 0.55
C SER A 144 10.76 -0.25 1.81
N PHE A 145 12.09 -0.16 1.90
CA PHE A 145 12.82 -0.51 3.12
C PHE A 145 12.28 0.24 4.34
N LEU A 146 12.08 1.56 4.19
CA LEU A 146 11.52 2.40 5.24
C LEU A 146 10.07 2.03 5.55
N GLU A 147 9.23 1.82 4.54
CA GLU A 147 7.82 1.43 4.69
C GLU A 147 7.66 0.10 5.41
N GLN A 148 8.45 -0.91 5.04
CA GLN A 148 8.39 -2.25 5.63
C GLN A 148 8.91 -2.27 7.06
N THR A 149 9.99 -1.52 7.34
CA THR A 149 10.52 -1.35 8.70
C THR A 149 9.51 -0.64 9.60
N VAL A 150 8.94 0.45 9.12
CA VAL A 150 7.87 1.19 9.83
C VAL A 150 6.67 0.30 10.07
N SER A 151 6.23 -0.47 9.07
CA SER A 151 5.08 -1.35 9.19
C SER A 151 5.30 -2.42 10.26
N LEU A 152 6.46 -3.10 10.24
CA LEU A 152 6.83 -4.10 11.23
C LEU A 152 6.78 -3.52 12.66
N LEU A 153 7.43 -2.37 12.86
CA LEU A 153 7.48 -1.72 14.17
C LEU A 153 6.11 -1.16 14.59
N SER A 154 5.36 -0.54 13.69
CA SER A 154 4.09 0.13 14.04
C SER A 154 2.98 -0.86 14.32
N TRP A 155 2.87 -1.96 13.56
CA TRP A 155 1.88 -2.99 13.86
C TRP A 155 2.25 -3.78 15.12
N GLY A 156 3.54 -4.07 15.33
CA GLY A 156 4.00 -4.77 16.53
C GLY A 156 3.86 -3.93 17.81
N MET A 157 4.35 -2.69 17.80
CA MET A 157 4.32 -1.81 18.97
C MET A 157 2.98 -1.10 19.16
N GLY A 158 2.23 -0.85 18.08
CA GLY A 158 0.97 -0.09 18.14
C GLY A 158 -0.10 -0.76 19.00
N GLY A 159 -0.18 -2.10 18.98
CA GLY A 159 -1.06 -2.85 19.88
C GLY A 159 -0.69 -2.65 21.35
N LEU A 160 0.61 -2.69 21.67
CA LEU A 160 1.11 -2.46 23.03
C LEU A 160 0.85 -1.02 23.48
N LEU A 161 1.06 -0.04 22.60
CA LEU A 161 0.81 1.36 22.93
C LEU A 161 -0.63 1.59 23.39
N VAL A 162 -1.60 0.97 22.72
CA VAL A 162 -3.02 1.14 23.07
C VAL A 162 -3.43 0.40 24.36
N VAL A 163 -2.61 -0.56 24.82
CA VAL A 163 -2.80 -1.22 26.12
C VAL A 163 -2.21 -0.39 27.27
N TYR A 164 -1.05 0.23 27.06
CA TYR A 164 -0.31 0.93 28.12
C TYR A 164 -0.58 2.44 28.19
N PHE A 165 -1.00 3.06 27.09
CA PHE A 165 -1.25 4.50 27.02
C PHE A 165 -2.71 4.79 26.71
N ASP A 166 -3.19 5.90 27.24
CA ASP A 166 -4.50 6.43 26.88
C ASP A 166 -4.54 6.77 25.38
N LYS A 167 -5.60 6.30 24.72
CA LYS A 167 -5.80 6.43 23.27
C LYS A 167 -5.88 7.90 22.83
N LEU A 168 -6.39 8.81 23.67
CA LEU A 168 -6.41 10.25 23.37
C LEU A 168 -5.00 10.84 23.35
N TRP A 169 -4.10 10.42 24.26
CA TRP A 169 -2.71 10.85 24.23
C TRP A 169 -1.97 10.33 23.00
N ILE A 170 -2.27 9.10 22.55
CA ILE A 170 -1.75 8.58 21.27
C ILE A 170 -2.25 9.45 20.10
N LEU A 171 -3.54 9.82 20.08
CA LEU A 171 -4.09 10.71 19.04
C LEU A 171 -3.48 12.11 19.06
N VAL A 172 -3.18 12.67 20.24
CA VAL A 172 -2.43 13.93 20.37
C VAL A 172 -1.06 13.80 19.70
N GLY A 173 -0.31 12.72 20.00
CA GLY A 173 0.97 12.44 19.35
C GLY A 173 0.88 12.33 17.83
N ILE A 174 -0.13 11.59 17.33
CA ILE A 174 -0.44 11.48 15.90
C ILE A 174 -0.74 12.86 15.30
N THR A 175 -1.54 13.68 15.97
CA THR A 175 -1.92 15.02 15.51
C THR A 175 -0.69 15.91 15.35
N PHE A 176 0.18 15.99 16.36
CA PHE A 176 1.43 16.75 16.26
C PHE A 176 2.37 16.20 15.18
N SER A 177 2.41 14.88 15.00
CA SER A 177 3.28 14.27 13.99
C SER A 177 2.98 14.72 12.56
N TYR A 178 1.72 15.05 12.23
CA TYR A 178 1.33 15.52 10.89
C TYR A 178 1.82 16.94 10.55
N LEU A 179 2.24 17.74 11.53
CA LEU A 179 2.85 19.05 11.28
C LEU A 179 4.20 18.92 10.55
N PHE A 180 4.99 17.90 10.87
CA PHE A 180 6.29 17.67 10.24
C PHE A 180 6.20 17.41 8.73
N PRO A 181 5.43 16.42 8.22
CA PRO A 181 5.28 16.22 6.79
C PRO A 181 4.64 17.44 6.12
N ALA A 182 3.69 18.14 6.78
CA ALA A 182 3.14 19.38 6.24
C ALA A 182 4.23 20.42 5.91
N LEU A 183 5.19 20.61 6.81
CA LEU A 183 6.34 21.52 6.61
C LEU A 183 7.31 20.99 5.55
N LEU A 184 7.64 19.69 5.57
CA LEU A 184 8.54 19.06 4.61
C LEU A 184 8.02 19.23 3.17
N PHE A 185 6.76 18.89 2.92
CA PHE A 185 6.15 19.02 1.59
C PHE A 185 5.96 20.48 1.17
N LYS A 186 5.62 21.39 2.09
CA LYS A 186 5.56 22.84 1.79
C LYS A 186 6.91 23.39 1.32
N SER A 187 8.01 22.89 1.90
CA SER A 187 9.37 23.30 1.55
C SER A 187 9.92 22.67 0.26
N MET A 188 9.18 21.77 -0.39
CA MET A 188 9.58 21.17 -1.66
C MET A 188 9.26 22.12 -2.80
N ASN A 189 10.30 22.65 -3.44
CA ASN A 189 10.16 23.45 -4.66
C ASN A 189 10.26 22.53 -5.89
N ILE A 190 9.16 21.86 -6.22
CA ILE A 190 9.04 21.02 -7.41
C ILE A 190 8.11 21.75 -8.38
N LYS A 191 8.65 22.18 -9.53
CA LYS A 191 7.82 22.70 -10.61
C LYS A 191 7.09 21.52 -11.24
N ILE A 192 5.77 21.50 -11.07
CA ILE A 192 4.90 20.50 -11.67
C ILE A 192 4.00 21.28 -12.62
N ASP A 193 4.08 20.95 -13.91
CA ASP A 193 3.13 21.53 -14.85
C ASP A 193 1.72 21.14 -14.42
N LYS A 194 0.89 22.16 -14.22
CA LYS A 194 -0.53 21.94 -13.91
C LYS A 194 -1.14 21.14 -15.05
N MET A 195 -1.82 20.04 -14.73
CA MET A 195 -2.57 19.30 -15.74
C MET A 195 -3.56 20.26 -16.42
N LYS A 196 -3.31 20.58 -17.70
CA LYS A 196 -4.19 21.43 -18.51
C LYS A 196 -5.40 20.64 -18.96
N HIS A 197 -6.37 20.43 -18.08
CA HIS A 197 -7.65 19.81 -18.44
C HIS A 197 -8.83 20.73 -18.08
N LYS A 198 -9.62 21.07 -19.10
CA LYS A 198 -10.66 22.11 -19.08
C LYS A 198 -12.03 21.68 -18.48
N LYS A 199 -12.16 20.50 -17.87
CA LYS A 199 -13.49 19.95 -17.49
C LYS A 199 -13.73 19.90 -15.98
N LYS A 200 -14.79 20.58 -15.52
CA LYS A 200 -15.17 20.81 -14.10
C LYS A 200 -15.77 19.61 -13.34
N LYS A 201 -15.71 18.37 -13.85
CA LYS A 201 -16.36 17.22 -13.17
C LYS A 201 -15.58 16.79 -11.92
N ILE A 202 -16.31 16.55 -10.82
CA ILE A 202 -15.73 16.13 -9.52
C ILE A 202 -15.22 14.68 -9.58
N PHE A 203 -15.97 13.77 -10.19
CA PHE A 203 -15.57 12.37 -10.39
C PHE A 203 -15.09 12.14 -11.81
N ARG A 204 -13.85 11.64 -11.99
CA ARG A 204 -13.25 11.45 -13.31
C ARG A 204 -12.42 10.17 -13.38
N LEU A 205 -12.50 9.50 -14.53
CA LEU A 205 -11.72 8.31 -14.87
C LEU A 205 -10.53 8.68 -15.77
N ASP A 206 -9.85 9.80 -15.52
CA ASP A 206 -8.73 10.23 -16.36
C ASP A 206 -7.59 9.21 -16.34
N GLY A 207 -7.36 8.55 -15.19
CA GLY A 207 -6.38 7.47 -15.10
C GLY A 207 -6.74 6.24 -15.93
N TRP A 208 -8.03 5.93 -16.11
CA TRP A 208 -8.44 4.87 -17.05
C TRP A 208 -8.03 5.20 -18.49
N ARG A 209 -8.15 6.48 -18.89
CA ARG A 209 -7.69 6.92 -20.21
C ARG A 209 -6.18 6.71 -20.38
N VAL A 210 -5.39 6.93 -19.33
CA VAL A 210 -3.94 6.68 -19.33
C VAL A 210 -3.62 5.19 -19.43
N VAL A 211 -4.34 4.35 -18.67
CA VAL A 211 -4.12 2.89 -18.69
C VAL A 211 -4.51 2.30 -20.04
N LYS A 212 -5.69 2.65 -20.57
CA LYS A 212 -6.18 2.08 -21.84
C LYS A 212 -5.37 2.52 -23.05
N SER A 213 -4.69 3.67 -22.99
CA SER A 213 -3.88 4.17 -24.10
C SER A 213 -2.49 3.52 -24.19
N ASN A 214 -2.10 2.75 -23.17
CA ASN A 214 -0.81 2.05 -23.14
C ASN A 214 -1.03 0.54 -22.93
N PRO A 215 -0.79 -0.30 -23.95
CA PRO A 215 -0.97 -1.75 -23.86
C PRO A 215 -0.18 -2.41 -22.72
N PHE A 216 0.99 -1.87 -22.36
CA PHE A 216 1.75 -2.36 -21.21
C PHE A 216 1.00 -2.10 -19.90
N LEU A 217 0.48 -0.88 -19.69
CA LEU A 217 -0.26 -0.53 -18.47
C LEU A 217 -1.55 -1.35 -18.33
N LEU A 218 -2.25 -1.60 -19.44
CA LEU A 218 -3.46 -2.44 -19.41
C LEU A 218 -3.13 -3.90 -19.01
N LYS A 219 -2.04 -4.47 -19.53
CA LYS A 219 -1.59 -5.81 -19.14
C LYS A 219 -1.15 -5.86 -17.68
N MET A 220 -0.44 -4.83 -17.19
CA MET A 220 -0.10 -4.72 -15.76
C MET A 220 -1.34 -4.64 -14.89
N LEU A 221 -2.35 -3.85 -15.29
CA LEU A 221 -3.63 -3.80 -14.56
C LEU A 221 -4.29 -5.18 -14.43
N ILE A 222 -4.29 -6.00 -15.48
CA ILE A 222 -4.83 -7.37 -15.44
C ILE A 222 -4.03 -8.23 -14.45
N VAL A 223 -2.69 -8.17 -14.53
CA VAL A 223 -1.79 -8.84 -13.59
C VAL A 223 -2.09 -8.44 -12.16
N ASP A 224 -2.33 -7.15 -11.89
CA ASP A 224 -2.64 -6.64 -10.55
C ASP A 224 -4.01 -7.04 -10.04
N ILE A 225 -5.00 -7.17 -10.91
CA ILE A 225 -6.33 -7.67 -10.51
C ILE A 225 -6.20 -9.13 -10.05
N ILE A 226 -5.51 -9.99 -10.82
CA ILE A 226 -5.26 -11.39 -10.44
C ILE A 226 -4.43 -11.43 -9.14
N GLU A 227 -3.36 -10.62 -9.13
CA GLU A 227 -2.54 -10.18 -8.00
C GLU A 227 -3.29 -9.97 -6.68
N GLY A 228 -4.16 -8.98 -6.73
CA GLY A 228 -4.91 -8.47 -5.60
C GLY A 228 -6.02 -9.42 -5.15
N ILE A 229 -6.58 -10.22 -6.06
CA ILE A 229 -7.47 -11.32 -5.66
C ILE A 229 -6.67 -12.38 -4.90
N ALA A 230 -5.51 -12.80 -5.40
CA ALA A 230 -4.66 -13.79 -4.72
C ALA A 230 -4.14 -13.31 -3.35
N SER A 231 -3.92 -12.00 -3.17
CA SER A 231 -3.37 -11.45 -1.93
C SER A 231 -4.30 -11.54 -0.72
N GLY A 232 -5.59 -11.84 -0.92
CA GLY A 232 -6.57 -11.98 0.17
C GLY A 232 -6.24 -13.10 1.16
N ILE A 233 -5.42 -14.07 0.78
CA ILE A 233 -4.98 -15.18 1.65
C ILE A 233 -4.17 -14.73 2.88
N TRP A 234 -3.57 -13.53 2.83
CA TRP A 234 -2.74 -12.99 3.91
C TRP A 234 -3.53 -12.18 4.95
N ILE A 235 -4.85 -12.17 4.83
CA ILE A 235 -5.72 -11.52 5.81
C ILE A 235 -5.68 -12.32 7.11
N GLY A 236 -5.75 -11.59 8.22
CA GLY A 236 -5.58 -12.15 9.55
C GLY A 236 -6.43 -13.39 9.83
N GLY A 237 -7.70 -13.38 9.41
CA GLY A 237 -8.61 -14.53 9.58
C GLY A 237 -8.12 -15.81 8.90
N ILE A 238 -7.73 -15.74 7.62
CA ILE A 238 -7.31 -16.92 6.85
C ILE A 238 -5.96 -17.44 7.36
N THR A 239 -5.00 -16.54 7.61
CA THR A 239 -3.70 -16.95 8.14
C THR A 239 -3.81 -17.53 9.55
N LEU A 240 -4.73 -16.99 10.38
CA LEU A 240 -5.00 -17.54 11.72
C LEU A 240 -5.68 -18.92 11.65
N ALA A 241 -6.63 -19.11 10.74
CA ALA A 241 -7.24 -20.41 10.48
C ALA A 241 -6.18 -21.44 10.07
N PHE A 242 -5.27 -21.09 9.16
CA PHE A 242 -4.14 -21.95 8.80
C PHE A 242 -3.28 -22.31 10.03
N VAL A 243 -2.92 -21.33 10.86
CA VAL A 243 -2.12 -21.56 12.07
C VAL A 243 -2.81 -22.52 13.05
N ARG A 244 -4.12 -22.39 13.25
CA ARG A 244 -4.88 -23.21 14.20
C ARG A 244 -5.19 -24.60 13.66
N GLU A 245 -5.70 -24.68 12.44
CA GLU A 245 -6.23 -25.90 11.85
C GLU A 245 -5.16 -26.77 11.21
N VAL A 246 -4.10 -26.16 10.66
CA VAL A 246 -3.05 -26.88 9.92
C VAL A 246 -1.78 -27.04 10.74
N LEU A 247 -1.32 -25.96 11.36
CA LEU A 247 -0.07 -25.98 12.13
C LEU A 247 -0.27 -26.40 13.59
N HIS A 248 -1.53 -26.43 14.06
CA HIS A 248 -1.91 -26.73 15.44
C HIS A 248 -1.15 -25.88 16.46
N LYS A 249 -1.07 -24.57 16.19
CA LYS A 249 -0.41 -23.58 17.05
C LYS A 249 -1.35 -22.48 17.52
N GLY A 250 -0.93 -21.78 18.58
CA GLY A 250 -1.65 -20.64 19.13
C GLY A 250 -1.51 -19.37 18.29
N GLU A 251 -2.31 -18.36 18.61
CA GLU A 251 -2.46 -17.11 17.83
C GLU A 251 -1.15 -16.34 17.66
N ASN A 252 -0.21 -16.46 18.60
CA ASN A 252 1.11 -15.82 18.53
C ASN A 252 1.86 -16.15 17.22
N TRP A 253 1.61 -17.34 16.63
CA TRP A 253 2.23 -17.75 15.38
C TRP A 253 1.79 -16.94 14.17
N TRP A 254 0.59 -16.36 14.19
CA TRP A 254 0.18 -15.38 13.18
C TRP A 254 1.11 -14.15 13.21
N GLY A 255 1.47 -13.69 14.41
CA GLY A 255 2.46 -12.63 14.61
C GLY A 255 3.84 -13.03 14.07
N TYR A 256 4.33 -14.23 14.39
CA TYR A 256 5.62 -14.73 13.91
C TYR A 256 5.70 -14.83 12.38
N ILE A 257 4.63 -15.28 11.74
CA ILE A 257 4.52 -15.35 10.27
C ILE A 257 4.62 -13.94 9.65
N ASN A 258 3.87 -12.96 10.17
CA ASN A 258 3.94 -11.58 9.70
C ASN A 258 5.32 -10.96 9.92
N THR A 259 5.94 -11.18 11.09
CA THR A 259 7.31 -10.73 11.35
C THR A 259 8.30 -11.33 10.34
N SER A 260 8.18 -12.63 10.04
CA SER A 260 9.02 -13.30 9.05
C SER A 260 8.87 -12.69 7.65
N TYR A 261 7.64 -12.39 7.23
CA TYR A 261 7.36 -11.70 5.97
C TYR A 261 8.07 -10.33 5.91
N TYR A 262 7.89 -9.50 6.95
CA TYR A 262 8.52 -8.19 6.99
C TYR A 262 10.05 -8.28 6.98
N LEU A 263 10.66 -9.18 7.75
CA LEU A 263 12.11 -9.39 7.74
C LEU A 263 12.62 -9.78 6.35
N GLY A 264 11.90 -10.64 5.63
CA GLY A 264 12.20 -10.98 4.24
C GLY A 264 12.15 -9.75 3.33
N THR A 265 11.06 -8.97 3.37
CA THR A 265 10.94 -7.77 2.51
C THR A 265 11.96 -6.67 2.84
N ILE A 266 12.32 -6.52 4.11
CA ILE A 266 13.36 -5.57 4.57
C ILE A 266 14.71 -6.00 4.01
N LEU A 267 15.10 -7.28 4.19
CA LEU A 267 16.36 -7.79 3.67
C LEU A 267 16.45 -7.65 2.14
N SER A 268 15.38 -8.02 1.42
CA SER A 268 15.33 -7.86 -0.04
C SER A 268 15.46 -6.41 -0.45
N SER A 269 14.74 -5.48 0.19
CA SER A 269 14.88 -4.05 -0.10
C SER A 269 16.33 -3.56 0.10
N SER A 270 16.98 -3.96 1.19
CA SER A 270 18.39 -3.64 1.45
C SER A 270 19.32 -4.17 0.36
N VAL A 271 19.15 -5.44 -0.03
CA VAL A 271 19.95 -6.06 -1.11
C VAL A 271 19.70 -5.35 -2.44
N LEU A 272 18.44 -5.06 -2.79
CA LEU A 272 18.06 -4.41 -4.04
C LEU A 272 18.55 -2.95 -4.16
N ILE A 273 18.76 -2.26 -3.04
CA ILE A 273 19.45 -0.95 -3.02
C ILE A 273 20.91 -1.11 -3.44
N ILE A 274 21.58 -2.17 -3.01
CA ILE A 274 22.99 -2.45 -3.30
C ILE A 274 23.15 -2.86 -4.78
N ILE A 275 22.34 -3.80 -5.24
CA ILE A 275 22.41 -4.34 -6.62
C ILE A 275 21.55 -3.56 -7.64
N SER A 276 21.12 -2.35 -7.29
CA SER A 276 20.17 -1.56 -8.08
C SER A 276 20.62 -1.32 -9.52
N SER A 277 21.93 -1.19 -9.76
CA SER A 277 22.52 -0.96 -11.08
C SER A 277 22.35 -2.15 -12.03
N ILE A 278 22.29 -3.37 -11.48
CA ILE A 278 22.10 -4.64 -12.20
C ILE A 278 20.60 -4.83 -12.49
N ILE A 279 19.77 -4.73 -11.45
CA ILE A 279 18.33 -5.02 -11.53
C ILE A 279 17.59 -4.03 -12.41
N ARG A 280 17.96 -2.73 -12.39
CA ARG A 280 17.32 -1.71 -13.23
C ARG A 280 17.39 -2.02 -14.74
N ARG A 281 18.37 -2.82 -15.18
CA ARG A 281 18.51 -3.24 -16.58
C ARG A 281 17.66 -4.47 -16.92
N LYS A 282 17.11 -5.14 -15.92
CA LYS A 282 16.39 -6.42 -16.02
C LYS A 282 15.06 -6.38 -15.26
N LEU A 283 14.39 -5.23 -15.17
CA LEU A 283 13.19 -5.03 -14.35
C LEU A 283 12.09 -6.07 -14.68
N VAL A 284 11.80 -6.27 -15.96
CA VAL A 284 10.82 -7.25 -16.45
C VAL A 284 11.12 -8.67 -15.95
N ILE A 285 12.37 -9.12 -16.13
CA ILE A 285 12.80 -10.45 -15.74
C ILE A 285 12.73 -10.58 -14.21
N SER A 286 13.15 -9.53 -13.51
CA SER A 286 13.10 -9.47 -12.04
C SER A 286 11.67 -9.55 -11.52
N MET A 287 10.73 -8.87 -12.18
CA MET A 287 9.30 -8.91 -11.84
C MET A 287 8.71 -10.31 -12.06
N SER A 288 8.99 -10.94 -13.20
CA SER A 288 8.51 -12.30 -13.51
C SER A 288 9.13 -13.35 -12.58
N LEU A 289 10.44 -13.29 -12.31
CA LEU A 289 11.11 -14.16 -11.34
C LEU A 289 10.57 -13.96 -9.92
N GLY A 290 10.31 -12.71 -9.52
CA GLY A 290 9.65 -12.38 -8.26
C GLY A 290 8.26 -13.02 -8.15
N SER A 291 7.41 -12.84 -9.16
CA SER A 291 6.06 -13.42 -9.21
C SER A 291 6.09 -14.96 -9.21
N LEU A 292 7.00 -15.58 -9.98
CA LEU A 292 7.20 -17.03 -9.99
C LEU A 292 7.64 -17.55 -8.61
N GLY A 293 8.61 -16.87 -7.98
CA GLY A 293 9.06 -17.21 -6.63
C GLY A 293 7.94 -17.14 -5.61
N VAL A 294 7.15 -16.05 -5.62
CA VAL A 294 5.97 -15.94 -4.76
C VAL A 294 5.03 -17.13 -4.97
N SER A 295 4.68 -17.46 -6.22
CA SER A 295 3.83 -18.61 -6.53
C SER A 295 4.36 -19.93 -5.96
N VAL A 296 5.64 -20.24 -6.19
CA VAL A 296 6.28 -21.47 -5.69
C VAL A 296 6.26 -21.54 -4.17
N PHE A 297 6.64 -20.45 -3.48
CA PHE A 297 6.70 -20.45 -2.02
C PHE A 297 5.31 -20.43 -1.37
N VAL A 298 4.30 -19.80 -2.00
CA VAL A 298 2.90 -19.92 -1.57
C VAL A 298 2.39 -21.35 -1.72
N PHE A 299 2.71 -22.02 -2.83
CA PHE A 299 2.32 -23.42 -3.05
C PHE A 299 2.91 -24.33 -1.97
N ILE A 300 4.22 -24.22 -1.71
CA ILE A 300 4.89 -25.01 -0.68
C ILE A 300 4.34 -24.67 0.72
N PHE A 301 4.04 -23.39 0.98
CA PHE A 301 3.40 -22.98 2.24
C PHE A 301 2.02 -23.63 2.42
N GLY A 302 1.19 -23.68 1.37
CA GLY A 302 -0.13 -24.32 1.43
C GLY A 302 -0.08 -25.82 1.76
N LEU A 303 0.99 -26.51 1.33
CA LEU A 303 1.23 -27.93 1.66
C LEU A 303 1.93 -28.13 3.01
N ASN A 304 2.46 -27.07 3.61
CA ASN A 304 3.29 -27.16 4.80
C ASN A 304 2.47 -27.47 6.07
N LYS A 305 2.98 -28.40 6.87
CA LYS A 305 2.46 -28.73 8.20
C LYS A 305 3.47 -28.46 9.33
N ILE A 306 4.70 -28.04 8.99
CA ILE A 306 5.79 -27.84 9.94
C ILE A 306 5.86 -26.35 10.31
N PRO A 307 5.55 -25.96 11.57
CA PRO A 307 5.43 -24.55 11.94
C PRO A 307 6.71 -23.73 11.68
N LEU A 308 7.88 -24.24 12.06
CA LEU A 308 9.15 -23.53 11.81
C LEU A 308 9.43 -23.33 10.31
N MET A 309 9.03 -24.30 9.48
CA MET A 309 9.17 -24.19 8.03
C MET A 309 8.29 -23.07 7.47
N SER A 310 7.11 -22.79 8.06
CA SER A 310 6.26 -21.66 7.66
C SER A 310 6.99 -20.32 7.80
N LEU A 311 7.79 -20.14 8.85
CA LEU A 311 8.56 -18.91 9.04
C LEU A 311 9.63 -18.74 7.96
N ILE A 312 10.36 -19.81 7.64
CA ILE A 312 11.38 -19.81 6.58
C ILE A 312 10.74 -19.54 5.21
N LEU A 313 9.65 -20.24 4.89
CA LEU A 313 8.93 -20.09 3.62
C LEU A 313 8.42 -18.66 3.44
N VAL A 314 7.82 -18.08 4.48
CA VAL A 314 7.26 -16.72 4.43
C VAL A 314 8.35 -15.66 4.40
N PHE A 315 9.48 -15.90 5.07
CA PHE A 315 10.66 -15.05 4.94
C PHE A 315 11.19 -15.02 3.50
N VAL A 316 11.38 -16.20 2.89
CA VAL A 316 11.87 -16.30 1.51
C VAL A 316 10.84 -15.72 0.52
N LEU A 317 9.55 -15.96 0.75
CA LEU A 317 8.47 -15.35 0.00
C LEU A 317 8.55 -13.82 0.05
N GLY A 318 8.83 -13.23 1.21
CA GLY A 318 9.04 -11.80 1.36
C GLY A 318 10.16 -11.25 0.47
N LEU A 319 11.21 -12.05 0.21
CA LEU A 319 12.30 -11.65 -0.70
C LEU A 319 11.79 -11.49 -2.14
N PHE A 320 11.07 -12.51 -2.64
CA PHE A 320 10.53 -12.54 -4.00
C PHE A 320 9.39 -11.53 -4.19
N TYR A 321 8.56 -11.35 -3.17
CA TYR A 321 7.48 -10.36 -3.18
C TYR A 321 8.05 -8.95 -3.36
N GLN A 322 9.08 -8.59 -2.58
CA GLN A 322 9.71 -7.27 -2.67
C GLN A 322 10.43 -7.06 -4.02
N LEU A 323 11.07 -8.10 -4.57
CA LEU A 323 11.69 -8.05 -5.90
C LEU A 323 10.65 -7.74 -6.97
N ARG A 324 9.50 -8.43 -6.93
CA ARG A 324 8.37 -8.22 -7.83
C ARG A 324 7.84 -6.79 -7.71
N ASP A 325 7.43 -6.36 -6.51
CA ASP A 325 6.76 -5.06 -6.31
C ASP A 325 7.68 -3.89 -6.71
N SER A 326 8.96 -3.96 -6.34
CA SER A 326 9.92 -2.89 -6.67
C SER A 326 10.17 -2.78 -8.16
N ALA A 327 10.27 -3.92 -8.86
CA ALA A 327 10.46 -3.95 -10.29
C ALA A 327 9.22 -3.42 -11.02
N GLN A 328 8.03 -3.87 -10.61
CA GLN A 328 6.77 -3.42 -11.16
C GLN A 328 6.53 -1.92 -10.94
N ARG A 329 6.69 -1.44 -9.70
CA ARG A 329 6.52 -0.01 -9.36
C ARG A 329 7.41 0.87 -10.23
N THR A 330 8.66 0.46 -10.41
CA THR A 330 9.62 1.18 -11.28
C THR A 330 9.19 1.11 -12.74
N LEU A 331 8.76 -0.05 -13.25
CA LEU A 331 8.27 -0.18 -14.63
C LEU A 331 7.05 0.71 -14.89
N LEU A 332 6.08 0.73 -13.99
CA LEU A 332 4.90 1.59 -14.13
C LEU A 332 5.30 3.08 -14.19
N GLN A 333 6.19 3.53 -13.30
CA GLN A 333 6.69 4.91 -13.32
C GLN A 333 7.46 5.26 -14.60
N LEU A 334 8.14 4.30 -15.22
CA LEU A 334 8.86 4.52 -16.48
C LEU A 334 7.93 4.55 -17.72
N HIS A 335 6.74 3.95 -17.65
CA HIS A 335 5.81 3.85 -18.78
C HIS A 335 4.66 4.87 -18.74
N VAL A 336 4.52 5.59 -17.62
CA VAL A 336 3.54 6.66 -17.46
C VAL A 336 4.24 8.00 -17.67
N LYS A 337 3.65 8.88 -18.49
CA LYS A 337 4.17 10.22 -18.72
C LYS A 337 4.12 11.04 -17.42
N ASP A 338 5.09 11.91 -17.21
CA ASP A 338 5.24 12.70 -15.97
C ASP A 338 3.99 13.52 -15.59
N ASP A 339 3.26 14.00 -16.59
CA ASP A 339 2.02 14.77 -16.40
C ASP A 339 0.82 13.89 -16.03
N ASP A 340 0.84 12.62 -16.44
CA ASP A 340 -0.25 11.66 -16.25
C ASP A 340 -0.10 10.83 -14.96
N LEU A 341 1.07 10.85 -14.31
CA LEU A 341 1.39 10.03 -13.13
C LEU A 341 0.36 10.14 -12.01
N THR A 342 -0.11 11.35 -11.72
CA THR A 342 -1.07 11.57 -10.63
C THR A 342 -2.44 10.99 -10.97
N ALA A 343 -2.93 11.21 -12.20
CA ALA A 343 -4.20 10.65 -12.66
C ALA A 343 -4.13 9.10 -12.72
N PHE A 344 -2.99 8.57 -13.19
CA PHE A 344 -2.71 7.13 -13.19
C PHE A 344 -2.78 6.55 -11.77
N TYR A 345 -2.00 7.08 -10.81
CA TYR A 345 -1.98 6.54 -9.46
C TYR A 345 -3.31 6.72 -8.72
N GLY A 346 -4.09 7.78 -8.99
CA GLY A 346 -5.44 7.93 -8.44
C GLY A 346 -6.34 6.77 -8.84
N PHE A 347 -6.49 6.55 -10.15
CA PHE A 347 -7.26 5.43 -10.69
C PHE A 347 -6.71 4.08 -10.22
N TYR A 348 -5.40 3.89 -10.29
CA TYR A 348 -4.72 2.65 -9.95
C TYR A 348 -4.86 2.30 -8.45
N SER A 349 -4.88 3.31 -7.57
CA SER A 349 -5.16 3.10 -6.14
C SER A 349 -6.64 2.74 -5.86
N SER A 350 -7.58 3.37 -6.57
CA SER A 350 -9.01 3.06 -6.45
C SER A 350 -9.30 1.62 -6.90
N ILE A 351 -8.77 1.19 -8.04
CA ILE A 351 -8.97 -0.17 -8.53
C ILE A 351 -8.35 -1.20 -7.58
N ASN A 352 -7.13 -0.97 -7.08
CA ASN A 352 -6.51 -1.87 -6.10
C ASN A 352 -7.32 -1.96 -4.80
N SER A 353 -7.95 -0.86 -4.36
CA SER A 353 -8.82 -0.85 -3.18
C SER A 353 -10.10 -1.65 -3.40
N VAL A 354 -10.71 -1.55 -4.59
CA VAL A 354 -11.89 -2.37 -4.98
C VAL A 354 -11.51 -3.85 -5.04
N VAL A 355 -10.41 -4.17 -5.72
CA VAL A 355 -9.92 -5.55 -5.86
C VAL A 355 -9.61 -6.14 -4.49
N PHE A 356 -8.92 -5.40 -3.62
CA PHE A 356 -8.61 -5.86 -2.27
C PHE A 356 -9.88 -6.12 -1.45
N GLY A 357 -10.84 -5.19 -1.45
CA GLY A 357 -12.12 -5.36 -0.74
C GLY A 357 -12.89 -6.60 -1.22
N PHE A 358 -12.97 -6.80 -2.53
CA PHE A 358 -13.58 -8.00 -3.14
C PHE A 358 -12.81 -9.28 -2.78
N SER A 359 -11.48 -9.21 -2.80
CA SER A 359 -10.56 -10.30 -2.47
C SER A 359 -10.77 -10.82 -1.05
N ILE A 360 -10.94 -9.94 -0.06
CA ILE A 360 -11.24 -10.33 1.34
C ILE A 360 -12.43 -11.26 1.40
N PHE A 361 -13.55 -10.83 0.79
CA PHE A 361 -14.80 -11.55 0.83
C PHE A 361 -14.70 -12.88 0.06
N LEU A 362 -14.13 -12.84 -1.15
CA LEU A 362 -13.99 -14.02 -1.99
C LEU A 362 -13.08 -15.07 -1.36
N MET A 363 -11.87 -14.67 -0.93
CA MET A 363 -10.90 -15.60 -0.34
C MET A 363 -11.36 -16.12 1.02
N GLY A 364 -12.03 -15.29 1.83
CA GLY A 364 -12.64 -15.74 3.09
C GLY A 364 -13.71 -16.80 2.86
N THR A 365 -14.65 -16.54 1.94
CA THR A 365 -15.74 -17.48 1.62
C THR A 365 -15.19 -18.81 1.09
N ILE A 366 -14.20 -18.77 0.18
CA ILE A 366 -13.60 -20.00 -0.35
C ILE A 366 -12.79 -20.72 0.75
N SER A 367 -12.13 -20.00 1.65
CA SER A 367 -11.42 -20.59 2.79
C SER A 367 -12.38 -21.33 3.73
N ASP A 368 -13.58 -20.81 3.99
CA ASP A 368 -14.57 -21.49 4.83
C ASP A 368 -15.11 -22.77 4.17
N LEU A 369 -15.19 -22.80 2.83
CA LEU A 369 -15.70 -23.95 2.07
C LEU A 369 -14.66 -25.03 1.79
N LEU A 370 -13.42 -24.63 1.47
CA LEU A 370 -12.35 -25.53 1.02
C LEU A 370 -11.25 -25.72 2.08
N GLY A 371 -11.28 -24.98 3.17
CA GLY A 371 -10.26 -24.96 4.20
C GLY A 371 -9.05 -24.09 3.86
N PRO A 372 -8.27 -23.68 4.88
CA PRO A 372 -7.18 -22.72 4.72
C PRO A 372 -6.00 -23.26 3.91
N GLN A 373 -5.81 -24.57 3.74
CA GLN A 373 -4.72 -25.09 2.87
C GLN A 373 -5.02 -24.85 1.39
N ASN A 374 -6.23 -25.21 0.96
CA ASN A 374 -6.62 -25.19 -0.45
C ASN A 374 -6.66 -23.76 -1.00
N ILE A 375 -6.95 -22.76 -0.16
CA ILE A 375 -6.94 -21.36 -0.59
C ILE A 375 -5.53 -20.86 -0.93
N TYR A 376 -4.49 -21.28 -0.19
CA TYR A 376 -3.10 -20.97 -0.57
C TYR A 376 -2.72 -21.65 -1.88
N LEU A 377 -3.16 -22.90 -2.11
CA LEU A 377 -2.91 -23.58 -3.39
C LEU A 377 -3.58 -22.85 -4.56
N LEU A 378 -4.84 -22.42 -4.41
CA LEU A 378 -5.53 -21.62 -5.42
C LEU A 378 -4.79 -20.31 -5.71
N ALA A 379 -4.39 -19.58 -4.66
CA ALA A 379 -3.65 -18.33 -4.82
C ALA A 379 -2.26 -18.53 -5.47
N SER A 380 -1.61 -19.67 -5.23
CA SER A 380 -0.35 -20.03 -5.90
C SER A 380 -0.55 -20.22 -7.41
N LEU A 381 -1.68 -20.79 -7.85
CA LEU A 381 -2.01 -20.94 -9.27
C LEU A 381 -2.33 -19.58 -9.89
N MET A 382 -3.07 -18.72 -9.19
CA MET A 382 -3.37 -17.36 -9.67
C MET A 382 -2.10 -16.54 -9.87
N THR A 383 -1.18 -16.58 -8.90
CA THR A 383 0.13 -15.90 -9.01
C THR A 383 1.02 -16.53 -10.09
N LEU A 384 0.93 -17.85 -10.33
CA LEU A 384 1.61 -18.51 -11.45
C LEU A 384 1.11 -17.96 -12.80
N VAL A 385 -0.21 -17.86 -12.96
CA VAL A 385 -0.82 -17.28 -14.17
C VAL A 385 -0.34 -15.85 -14.37
N SER A 386 -0.29 -15.03 -13.32
CA SER A 386 0.27 -13.69 -13.38
C SER A 386 1.74 -13.68 -13.84
N SER A 387 2.57 -14.56 -13.31
CA SER A 387 3.98 -14.68 -13.74
C SER A 387 4.11 -15.02 -15.23
N ILE A 388 3.29 -15.95 -15.73
CA ILE A 388 3.24 -16.32 -17.16
C ILE A 388 2.77 -15.12 -18.00
N LEU A 389 1.71 -14.43 -17.57
CA LEU A 389 1.19 -13.24 -18.26
C LEU A 389 2.26 -12.16 -18.35
N ILE A 390 2.99 -11.88 -17.28
CA ILE A 390 4.12 -10.94 -17.26
C ILE A 390 5.15 -11.37 -18.32
N PHE A 391 5.57 -12.63 -18.30
CA PHE A 391 6.58 -13.16 -19.21
C PHE A 391 6.15 -13.04 -20.70
N VAL A 392 4.92 -13.46 -21.02
CA VAL A 392 4.35 -13.43 -22.38
C VAL A 392 4.10 -12.01 -22.85
N ALA A 393 3.48 -11.17 -22.00
CA ALA A 393 3.20 -9.77 -22.29
C ALA A 393 4.46 -9.02 -22.74
N LEU A 394 5.60 -9.36 -22.14
CA LEU A 394 6.85 -8.65 -22.31
C LEU A 394 7.77 -9.24 -23.38
N LYS A 395 7.60 -10.53 -23.71
CA LYS A 395 8.20 -11.11 -24.94
C LYS A 395 7.67 -10.39 -26.18
N ASN A 396 6.37 -10.07 -26.21
CA ASN A 396 5.74 -9.40 -27.34
C ASN A 396 6.11 -7.91 -27.43
N LEU A 397 6.31 -7.23 -26.29
CA LEU A 397 6.75 -5.83 -26.27
C LEU A 397 8.22 -5.67 -26.70
N LYS A 398 9.11 -6.64 -26.37
CA LYS A 398 10.50 -6.64 -26.86
C LYS A 398 10.61 -6.67 -28.38
N ILE A 399 9.61 -7.21 -29.10
CA ILE A 399 9.55 -7.19 -30.56
C ILE A 399 9.32 -5.76 -31.07
N GLU A 400 8.47 -4.97 -30.40
CA GLU A 400 8.27 -3.55 -30.72
C GLU A 400 9.48 -2.68 -30.32
N PHE A 401 10.13 -2.97 -29.19
CA PHE A 401 11.29 -2.19 -28.72
C PHE A 401 12.58 -2.40 -29.54
N ASN A 402 12.73 -3.54 -30.25
CA ASN A 402 13.81 -3.71 -31.21
C ASN A 402 13.57 -2.95 -32.54
N VAL A 403 12.33 -2.53 -32.82
CA VAL A 403 12.00 -1.68 -33.98
C VAL A 403 12.25 -0.19 -33.69
N ASN A 404 12.30 0.21 -32.40
CA ASN A 404 12.46 1.62 -31.97
C ASN A 404 13.73 1.92 -31.17
N LYS A 405 14.81 1.16 -31.33
CA LYS A 405 16.14 1.52 -30.80
C LYS A 405 16.82 2.62 -31.64
N THR A 406 16.24 3.81 -31.61
CA THR A 406 16.89 5.08 -31.96
C THR A 406 16.29 6.17 -31.07
N ILE A 407 16.62 6.12 -29.78
CA ILE A 407 16.67 7.29 -28.88
C ILE A 407 17.83 7.07 -27.90
#